data_AF-A0A132CE60-F1
#
_entry.id   AF-A0A132CE60-F1
#
_cell.length_a   1.000
_cell.length_b   1.000
_cell.length_c   1.000
_cell.angle_alpha   90.00
_cell.angle_beta   90.00
_cell.angle_gamma   90.00
#
_symmetry.space_group_name_H-M   'P 1'
#
loop_
_entity.id
_entity.type
_entity.pdbx_description
1 polymer ?
#
loop_
_entity_poly.entity_id
_entity_poly.type
_entity_poly.pdbx_seq_one_letter_code
_entity_poly.pdbx_strand_id
1 'polypeptide(L)'
;MNPAAKLVLVDTTPWKAQADVALTEANRALHEGAPVTEVLRRANLADAFAGVARQRVISLFDHIGVHQWLGWGSSADLLGDAGDLVQMTSVLQFPVFRGNWRPERDPMLRLEMKDHFAEMAKPCQKRSASRSAATGAPLRNLLSIL
;
A
#
# COMPACT_ATOMS: atom_id res chain seq x y z
N MET A 1 4.97 7.93 5.62
CA MET A 1 3.50 7.82 5.50
C MET A 1 2.96 9.09 4.89
N ASN A 2 1.93 8.96 4.07
CA ASN A 2 1.17 10.04 3.47
C ASN A 2 -0.06 10.36 4.34
N PRO A 3 -0.09 11.48 5.09
CA PRO A 3 -1.20 11.81 5.98
C PRO A 3 -2.48 12.24 5.24
N ALA A 4 -2.36 12.58 3.95
CA ALA A 4 -3.47 12.98 3.08
C ALA A 4 -4.19 11.77 2.45
N ALA A 5 -3.62 10.56 2.57
CA ALA A 5 -4.20 9.35 2.00
C ALA A 5 -5.62 9.10 2.55
N LYS A 6 -6.55 8.81 1.63
CA LYS A 6 -7.92 8.38 1.92
C LYS A 6 -8.08 6.87 1.82
N LEU A 7 -7.22 6.21 1.04
CA LEU A 7 -7.15 4.77 0.89
C LEU A 7 -5.74 4.28 1.27
N VAL A 8 -5.66 3.23 2.08
CA VAL A 8 -4.39 2.54 2.38
C VAL A 8 -4.48 1.12 1.85
N LEU A 9 -3.59 0.78 0.94
CA LEU A 9 -3.43 -0.57 0.39
C LEU A 9 -2.25 -1.24 1.08
N VAL A 10 -2.49 -2.41 1.64
CA VAL A 10 -1.51 -3.18 2.40
C VAL A 10 -1.32 -4.52 1.72
N ASP A 11 -0.16 -4.72 1.10
CA ASP A 11 0.25 -6.01 0.57
C ASP A 11 0.98 -6.82 1.65
N THR A 12 1.13 -8.13 1.45
CA THR A 12 1.86 -8.96 2.42
C THR A 12 3.37 -8.71 2.37
N THR A 13 3.94 -8.72 1.16
CA THR A 13 5.37 -8.46 0.88
C THR A 13 5.51 -8.12 -0.61
N PRO A 14 6.44 -7.25 -1.02
CA PRO A 14 6.67 -6.99 -2.44
C PRO A 14 7.12 -8.26 -3.17
N TRP A 15 6.54 -8.54 -4.34
CA TRP A 15 7.01 -9.64 -5.19
C TRP A 15 8.41 -9.31 -5.76
N LYS A 16 9.14 -10.33 -6.24
CA LYS A 16 10.49 -10.14 -6.82
C LYS A 16 10.50 -9.10 -7.96
N ALA A 17 9.63 -9.30 -8.95
CA ALA A 17 9.54 -8.40 -10.11
C ALA A 17 9.18 -6.95 -9.72
N GLN A 18 8.36 -6.81 -8.69
CA GLN A 18 7.96 -5.55 -8.07
C GLN A 18 9.18 -4.84 -7.45
N ALA A 19 9.93 -5.56 -6.62
CA ALA A 19 11.17 -5.08 -6.02
C ALA A 19 12.26 -4.75 -7.06
N ASP A 20 12.40 -5.57 -8.11
CA ASP A 20 13.37 -5.32 -9.19
C ASP A 20 13.07 -3.98 -9.89
N VAL A 21 11.80 -3.68 -10.18
CA VAL A 21 11.37 -2.40 -10.75
C VAL A 21 11.62 -1.24 -9.79
N ALA A 22 11.27 -1.39 -8.51
CA ALA A 22 11.49 -0.38 -7.48
C ALA A 22 12.97 0.00 -7.34
N LEU A 23 13.85 -1.02 -7.26
CA LEU A 23 15.29 -0.84 -7.10
C LEU A 23 15.92 -0.24 -8.36
N THR A 24 15.44 -0.62 -9.55
CA THR A 24 15.90 -0.04 -10.82
C THR A 24 15.58 1.45 -10.87
N GLU A 25 14.36 1.85 -10.50
CA GLU A 25 13.95 3.26 -10.47
C GLU A 25 14.69 4.05 -9.38
N ALA A 26 14.87 3.46 -8.20
CA ALA A 26 15.64 4.08 -7.13
C ALA A 26 17.09 4.36 -7.56
N ASN A 27 17.73 3.39 -8.21
CA ASN A 27 19.08 3.53 -8.73
C ASN A 27 19.16 4.65 -9.78
N ARG A 28 18.21 4.72 -10.72
CA ARG A 28 18.13 5.79 -11.70
C ARG A 28 18.00 7.17 -11.05
N ALA A 29 17.05 7.34 -10.12
CA ALA A 29 16.81 8.62 -9.45
C ALA A 29 18.01 9.08 -8.60
N LEU A 30 18.75 8.14 -8.00
CA LEU A 30 20.00 8.45 -7.29
C LEU A 30 21.08 8.99 -8.25
N HIS A 31 21.24 8.38 -9.44
CA HIS A 31 22.18 8.86 -10.45
C HIS A 31 21.79 10.22 -11.03
N GLU A 32 20.50 10.55 -11.03
CA GLU A 32 19.99 11.89 -11.40
C GLU A 32 20.22 12.95 -10.30
N GLY A 33 20.75 12.57 -9.14
CA GLY A 33 20.98 13.50 -8.02
C GLY A 33 19.69 13.90 -7.28
N ALA A 34 18.62 13.11 -7.40
CA ALA A 34 17.37 13.40 -6.70
C ALA A 34 17.56 13.28 -5.17
N PRO A 35 16.88 14.11 -4.36
CA PRO A 35 16.89 13.96 -2.91
C PRO A 35 16.26 12.62 -2.51
N VAL A 36 16.73 12.05 -1.39
CA VAL A 36 16.29 10.71 -0.91
C VAL A 36 14.77 10.58 -0.82
N THR A 37 14.06 11.64 -0.41
CA THR A 37 12.60 11.64 -0.34
C THR A 37 11.93 11.43 -1.70
N GLU A 38 12.49 12.02 -2.75
CA GLU A 38 12.00 11.88 -4.12
C GLU A 38 12.38 10.52 -4.72
N VAL A 39 13.57 9.99 -4.41
CA VAL A 39 13.99 8.63 -4.79
C VAL A 39 12.98 7.61 -4.24
N LEU A 40 12.66 7.69 -2.94
CA LEU A 40 11.71 6.78 -2.31
C LEU A 40 10.30 6.91 -2.90
N ARG A 41 9.87 8.13 -3.23
CA ARG A 41 8.56 8.37 -3.86
C ARG A 41 8.48 7.71 -5.24
N ARG A 42 9.49 7.91 -6.09
CA ARG A 42 9.54 7.34 -7.44
C ARG A 42 9.61 5.82 -7.42
N ALA A 43 10.47 5.24 -6.58
CA ALA A 43 10.59 3.80 -6.43
C ALA A 43 9.27 3.14 -6.01
N ASN A 44 8.57 3.74 -5.05
CA ASN A 44 7.27 3.25 -4.59
C ASN A 44 6.21 3.31 -5.71
N LEU A 45 6.18 4.40 -6.49
CA LEU A 45 5.25 4.52 -7.62
C LEU A 45 5.55 3.59 -8.79
N ALA A 46 6.83 3.30 -9.06
CA ALA A 46 7.21 2.39 -10.13
C ALA A 46 6.83 0.93 -9.82
N ASP A 47 6.91 0.55 -8.54
CA ASP A 47 6.50 -0.76 -8.04
C ASP A 47 4.97 -0.92 -8.00
N ALA A 48 4.31 0.14 -7.52
CA ALA A 48 2.87 0.25 -7.38
C ALA A 48 2.12 0.03 -8.70
N PHE A 49 1.61 -1.18 -8.90
CA PHE A 49 0.65 -1.52 -9.95
C PHE A 49 1.09 -1.16 -11.39
N ALA A 50 2.36 -1.35 -11.75
CA ALA A 50 2.77 -1.24 -13.14
C ALA A 50 2.19 -2.39 -14.00
N GLY A 51 1.79 -2.09 -15.24
CA GLY A 51 1.36 -3.08 -16.24
C GLY A 51 -0.04 -3.69 -16.00
N VAL A 52 -0.19 -4.98 -16.32
CA VAL A 52 -1.49 -5.70 -16.33
C VAL A 52 -2.15 -5.74 -14.93
N ALA A 53 -1.35 -5.68 -13.86
CA ALA A 53 -1.84 -5.63 -12.49
C ALA A 53 -2.69 -4.38 -12.21
N ARG A 54 -2.37 -3.24 -12.85
CA ARG A 54 -3.10 -1.98 -12.72
C ARG A 54 -4.58 -2.11 -13.05
N GLN A 55 -4.85 -2.68 -14.23
CA GLN A 55 -6.21 -2.79 -14.76
C GLN A 55 -7.06 -3.73 -13.90
N ARG A 56 -6.46 -4.79 -13.36
CA ARG A 56 -7.15 -5.72 -12.45
C ARG A 56 -7.55 -5.05 -11.14
N VAL A 57 -6.66 -4.24 -10.57
CA VAL A 57 -6.92 -3.53 -9.31
C VAL A 57 -7.94 -2.42 -9.50
N ILE A 58 -7.86 -1.65 -10.59
CA ILE A 58 -8.90 -0.68 -10.95
C ILE A 58 -10.25 -1.38 -11.09
N SER A 59 -10.30 -2.48 -11.86
CA SER A 59 -11.54 -3.24 -12.07
C SER A 59 -12.13 -3.78 -10.75
N LEU A 60 -11.28 -4.29 -9.86
CA LEU A 60 -11.69 -4.78 -8.54
C LEU A 60 -12.24 -3.63 -7.68
N PHE A 61 -11.52 -2.51 -7.61
CA PHE A 61 -11.92 -1.35 -6.82
C PHE A 61 -13.21 -0.71 -7.34
N ASP A 62 -13.39 -0.70 -8.66
CA ASP A 62 -14.64 -0.26 -9.28
C ASP A 62 -15.76 -1.24 -8.95
N HIS A 63 -15.52 -2.55 -9.05
CA HIS A 63 -16.52 -3.56 -8.73
C HIS A 63 -16.99 -3.49 -7.26
N ILE A 64 -16.09 -3.24 -6.31
CA ILE A 64 -16.45 -3.12 -4.88
C ILE A 64 -16.87 -1.71 -4.47
N GLY A 65 -16.89 -0.74 -5.40
CA GLY A 65 -17.42 0.61 -5.16
C GLY A 65 -16.49 1.61 -4.47
N VAL A 66 -15.16 1.40 -4.50
CA VAL A 66 -14.18 2.34 -3.89
C VAL A 66 -14.33 3.76 -4.48
N HIS A 67 -14.44 3.87 -5.79
CA HIS A 67 -14.67 5.14 -6.49
C HIS A 67 -15.91 5.88 -5.97
N GLN A 68 -17.00 5.17 -5.69
CA GLN A 68 -18.24 5.75 -5.17
C GLN A 68 -18.06 6.31 -3.76
N TRP A 69 -17.33 5.59 -2.89
CA TRP A 69 -17.00 6.06 -1.55
C TRP A 69 -16.16 7.34 -1.56
N LEU A 70 -15.32 7.50 -2.59
CA LEU A 70 -14.46 8.67 -2.76
C LEU A 70 -15.12 9.81 -3.55
N GLY A 71 -16.31 9.58 -4.12
CA GLY A 71 -17.04 10.55 -4.93
C GLY A 71 -16.49 10.71 -6.35
N TRP A 72 -15.85 9.67 -6.90
CA TRP A 72 -15.21 9.68 -8.22
C TRP A 72 -15.92 8.76 -9.22
N GLY A 73 -15.67 9.01 -10.51
CA GLY A 73 -16.22 8.21 -11.60
C GLY A 73 -15.57 6.83 -11.74
N SER A 74 -14.27 6.70 -11.45
CA SER A 74 -13.54 5.44 -11.47
C SER A 74 -12.35 5.47 -10.50
N SER A 75 -11.92 4.29 -10.06
CA SER A 75 -10.72 4.07 -9.26
C SER A 75 -9.45 4.19 -10.11
N ALA A 76 -9.55 4.43 -11.43
CA ALA A 76 -8.40 4.75 -12.27
C ALA A 76 -7.66 6.01 -11.77
N ASP A 77 -8.39 7.00 -11.27
CA ASP A 77 -7.85 8.26 -10.76
C ASP A 77 -6.96 8.04 -9.53
N LEU A 78 -7.26 7.02 -8.71
CA LEU A 78 -6.44 6.63 -7.54
C LEU A 78 -5.02 6.20 -7.91
N LEU A 79 -4.83 5.71 -9.14
CA LEU A 79 -3.51 5.29 -9.64
C LEU A 79 -2.92 6.33 -10.62
N GLY A 80 -3.66 7.40 -10.92
CA GLY A 80 -3.27 8.50 -11.80
C GLY A 80 -3.07 9.80 -11.01
N ASP A 81 -3.79 10.85 -11.41
CA ASP A 81 -3.62 12.21 -10.88
C ASP A 81 -3.95 12.34 -9.39
N ALA A 82 -4.79 11.45 -8.85
CA ALA A 82 -5.12 11.40 -7.42
C ALA A 82 -4.27 10.39 -6.64
N GLY A 83 -3.12 9.99 -7.18
CA GLY A 83 -2.17 9.06 -6.53
C GLY A 83 -1.75 9.48 -5.12
N ASP A 84 -1.71 10.80 -4.85
CA ASP A 84 -1.44 11.36 -3.54
C ASP A 84 -2.54 11.07 -2.50
N LEU A 85 -3.67 10.47 -2.88
CA LEU A 85 -4.73 10.04 -1.97
C LEU A 85 -4.68 8.54 -1.66
N VAL A 86 -3.73 7.80 -2.24
CA VAL A 86 -3.46 6.40 -1.92
C VAL A 86 -2.12 6.30 -1.19
N GLN A 87 -2.11 5.59 -0.07
CA GLN A 87 -0.88 5.08 0.53
C GLN A 87 -0.77 3.59 0.21
N MET A 88 0.34 3.18 -0.37
CA MET A 88 0.67 1.77 -0.56
C MET A 88 1.76 1.37 0.42
N THR A 89 1.64 0.18 0.98
CA THR A 89 2.58 -0.34 1.97
C THR A 89 2.49 -1.86 2.03
N SER A 90 3.38 -2.46 2.82
CA SER A 90 3.43 -3.90 2.97
C SER A 90 3.63 -4.28 4.43
N VAL A 91 3.10 -5.44 4.82
CA VAL A 91 3.26 -6.01 6.15
C VAL A 91 4.74 -6.33 6.44
N LEU A 92 5.46 -6.81 5.43
CA LEU A 92 6.91 -6.92 5.43
C LEU A 92 7.47 -5.94 4.40
N GLN A 93 8.44 -5.15 4.82
CA GLN A 93 9.00 -4.09 4.02
C GLN A 93 9.91 -4.65 2.93
N PHE A 94 10.53 -5.80 3.19
CA PHE A 94 11.45 -6.44 2.26
C PHE A 94 10.80 -7.65 1.56
N PRO A 95 11.18 -7.92 0.30
CA PRO A 95 10.75 -9.11 -0.40
C PRO A 95 11.18 -10.38 0.34
N VAL A 96 10.24 -11.29 0.59
CA VAL A 96 10.55 -12.60 1.19
C VAL A 96 10.20 -13.73 0.24
N PHE A 97 11.21 -14.54 -0.10
CA PHE A 97 11.10 -15.60 -1.11
C PHE A 97 11.07 -16.99 -0.45
N ARG A 98 9.96 -17.37 0.20
CA ARG A 98 9.76 -18.73 0.75
C ARG A 98 8.43 -19.34 0.28
N GLY A 99 8.46 -20.58 -0.20
CA GLY A 99 7.25 -21.36 -0.50
C GLY A 99 6.54 -21.86 0.78
N ASN A 100 5.21 -21.90 0.76
CA ASN A 100 4.30 -22.16 1.90
C ASN A 100 4.44 -21.13 3.04
N TRP A 101 3.93 -19.94 2.75
CA TRP A 101 4.04 -18.71 3.51
C TRP A 101 3.23 -18.68 4.83
N ARG A 102 3.92 -18.45 5.95
CA ARG A 102 3.37 -18.25 7.32
C ARG A 102 4.30 -17.32 8.12
N PRO A 103 4.34 -16.00 7.83
CA PRO A 103 5.31 -15.07 8.41
C PRO A 103 5.18 -14.97 9.94
N GLU A 104 4.00 -15.22 10.48
CA GLU A 104 3.74 -15.25 11.92
C GLU A 104 4.46 -16.39 12.65
N ARG A 105 4.89 -17.43 11.92
CA ARG A 105 5.62 -18.58 12.46
C ARG A 105 7.14 -18.39 12.45
N ASP A 106 7.64 -17.40 11.72
CA ASP A 106 9.07 -17.08 11.68
C ASP A 106 9.38 -15.97 12.71
N PRO A 107 10.25 -16.22 13.70
CA PRO A 107 10.54 -15.23 14.74
C PRO A 107 11.07 -13.90 14.22
N MET A 108 11.87 -13.90 13.14
CA MET A 108 12.43 -12.67 12.58
C MET A 108 11.39 -11.89 11.80
N LEU A 109 10.59 -12.56 10.96
CA LEU A 109 9.54 -11.89 10.20
C LEU A 109 8.46 -11.34 11.14
N ARG A 110 8.11 -12.08 12.20
CA ARG A 110 7.19 -11.59 13.23
C ARG A 110 7.72 -10.35 13.95
N LEU A 111 9.04 -10.24 14.12
CA LEU A 111 9.66 -9.05 14.71
C LEU A 111 9.58 -7.86 13.73
N GLU A 112 9.93 -8.07 12.45
CA GLU A 112 9.79 -7.06 11.40
C GLU A 112 8.37 -6.50 11.32
N MET A 113 7.35 -7.37 11.32
CA MET A 113 5.94 -6.97 11.32
C MET A 113 5.58 -6.05 12.50
N LYS A 114 6.11 -6.36 13.69
CA LYS A 114 5.83 -5.58 14.91
C LYS A 114 6.56 -4.25 14.90
N ASP A 115 7.83 -4.26 14.55
CA ASP A 115 8.69 -3.09 14.68
C ASP A 115 8.47 -2.09 13.55
N HIS A 116 8.03 -2.55 12.38
CA HIS A 116 7.82 -1.69 11.19
C HIS A 116 6.34 -1.47 10.92
N PHE A 117 5.60 -2.50 10.55
CA PHE A 117 4.22 -2.33 10.09
C PHE A 117 3.29 -1.87 11.23
N ALA A 118 3.39 -2.48 12.42
CA ALA A 118 2.51 -2.10 13.52
C ALA A 118 2.77 -0.65 13.99
N GLU A 119 4.03 -0.22 14.11
CA GLU A 119 4.38 1.17 14.41
C GLU A 119 3.84 2.14 13.35
N MET A 120 3.99 1.79 12.08
CA MET A 120 3.47 2.57 10.97
C MET A 120 1.93 2.62 10.97
N ALA A 121 1.23 1.57 11.39
CA ALA A 121 -0.25 1.55 11.42
C ALA A 121 -0.88 2.28 12.62
N LYS A 122 -0.14 2.52 13.71
CA LYS A 122 -0.67 3.19 14.94
C LYS A 122 -1.39 4.52 14.67
N PRO A 123 -0.88 5.43 13.83
CA PRO A 123 -1.57 6.69 13.52
C PRO A 123 -2.91 6.50 12.78
N CYS A 124 -3.02 5.45 11.95
CA CYS A 124 -4.23 5.15 11.19
C CYS A 124 -5.36 4.61 12.10
N GLN A 125 -5.03 3.78 13.09
CA GLN A 125 -6.02 3.25 14.04
C GLN A 125 -6.72 4.36 14.83
N LYS A 126 -5.98 5.35 15.33
CA LYS A 126 -6.55 6.48 16.09
C LYS A 126 -7.55 7.30 15.29
N ARG A 127 -7.33 7.46 13.98
CA ARG A 127 -8.24 8.19 13.07
C ARG A 127 -9.49 7.40 12.68
N SER A 128 -9.40 6.08 12.60
CA SER A 128 -10.57 5.24 12.32
C SER A 128 -11.56 5.24 13.49
N ALA A 129 -11.05 5.24 14.74
CA ALA A 129 -11.87 5.29 15.94
C ALA A 129 -12.65 6.61 16.08
N SER A 130 -12.06 7.75 15.67
CA SER A 130 -12.76 9.04 15.70
C SER A 130 -13.80 9.20 14.59
N ARG A 131 -13.64 8.53 13.44
CA ARG A 131 -14.63 8.54 12.34
C ARG A 131 -15.76 7.55 12.51
N SER A 132 -15.51 6.35 13.07
CA SER A 132 -16.56 5.36 13.35
C SER A 132 -17.61 5.91 14.33
N ALA A 133 -17.22 6.78 15.26
CA ALA A 133 -18.14 7.51 16.14
C ALA A 133 -19.01 8.56 15.40
N ALA A 134 -18.60 9.00 14.21
CA ALA A 134 -19.26 10.07 13.43
C ALA A 134 -20.04 9.56 12.22
N THR A 135 -19.86 8.30 11.80
CA THR A 135 -20.51 7.75 10.60
C THR A 135 -20.94 6.31 10.89
N GLY A 136 -22.23 6.12 11.18
CA GLY A 136 -22.82 4.83 11.55
C GLY A 136 -22.94 3.83 10.40
N ALA A 137 -21.83 3.47 9.75
CA ALA A 137 -21.78 2.44 8.70
C ALA A 137 -20.86 1.25 9.10
N PRO A 138 -21.23 0.00 8.77
CA PRO A 138 -20.70 -1.18 9.42
C PRO A 138 -19.39 -1.66 8.75
N LEU A 139 -18.25 -1.26 9.29
CA LEU A 139 -16.91 -1.70 8.85
C LEU A 139 -16.42 -2.99 9.54
N ARG A 140 -17.32 -3.97 9.80
CA ARG A 140 -16.92 -5.19 10.54
C ARG A 140 -16.22 -6.28 9.71
N ASN A 141 -16.21 -6.24 8.38
CA ASN A 141 -15.89 -7.45 7.58
C ASN A 141 -14.78 -7.34 6.52
N LEU A 142 -13.84 -6.37 6.59
CA LEU A 142 -12.74 -6.31 5.61
C LEU A 142 -11.38 -6.79 6.16
N LEU A 143 -11.29 -7.15 7.44
CA LEU A 143 -10.08 -7.70 8.07
C LEU A 143 -9.98 -9.24 8.01
N SER A 144 -10.89 -9.92 7.29
CA SER A 144 -10.96 -11.39 7.22
C SER A 144 -10.48 -12.01 5.90
N ILE A 145 -9.82 -11.25 5.02
CA ILE A 145 -9.33 -11.75 3.70
C ILE A 145 -7.82 -11.55 3.49
N LEU A 146 -7.08 -11.10 4.52
CA LEU A 146 -5.61 -11.09 4.54
C LEU A 146 -5.11 -11.77 5.80
#